data_AF-A0A959IB99-F1
#
_entry.id   AF-A0A959IB99-F1
#
_cell.length_a   1.000
_cell.length_b   1.000
_cell.length_c   1.000
_cell.angle_alpha   90.00
_cell.angle_beta   90.00
_cell.angle_gamma   90.00
#
_symmetry.space_group_name_H-M   'P 1'
#
loop_
_entity.id
_entity.type
_entity.pdbx_description
1 polymer ?
#
loop_
_entity_poly.entity_id
_entity_poly.type
_entity_poly.pdbx_seq_one_letter_code
_entity_poly.pdbx_strand_id
1 'polypeptide(L)'
;MKRISWTLFLLLGFGLLTIPACQSDPEAADEDAAMTDQQEGPLDWVKNANIYEVNVRQYTPEGTFSAFAEHLPRLQEMGVKILWFMPIYPISEKNRKGTLGSYYAISDYKAVNPEFGTMEEFKALVDRIHSMGMKVVLDWVANHTGWDGPWIEEHPEWFTKNAEGEITDPIG
;
A
#
# COMPACT_ATOMS: atom_id res chain seq x y z
N MET A 1 -23.03 -41.45 -71.98
CA MET A 1 -22.28 -41.52 -73.25
C MET A 1 -21.78 -40.13 -73.62
N LYS A 2 -20.45 -40.00 -73.82
CA LYS A 2 -19.66 -39.01 -74.60
C LYS A 2 -20.18 -37.55 -74.65
N ARG A 3 -19.54 -36.61 -73.93
CA ARG A 3 -18.43 -35.69 -74.34
C ARG A 3 -18.83 -34.67 -75.43
N ILE A 4 -18.44 -33.38 -75.24
CA ILE A 4 -17.67 -32.51 -76.18
C ILE A 4 -18.01 -30.99 -76.03
N SER A 5 -16.95 -30.18 -75.78
CA SER A 5 -16.64 -28.80 -76.25
C SER A 5 -17.55 -27.58 -75.96
N TRP A 6 -17.10 -26.31 -75.98
CA TRP A 6 -15.82 -25.58 -76.18
C TRP A 6 -16.03 -24.13 -75.67
N THR A 7 -14.96 -23.52 -75.16
CA THR A 7 -14.46 -22.17 -75.48
C THR A 7 -15.47 -21.03 -75.76
N LEU A 8 -15.43 -19.93 -74.97
CA LEU A 8 -14.85 -18.65 -75.41
C LEU A 8 -14.86 -17.59 -74.28
N PHE A 9 -13.66 -17.08 -74.01
CA PHE A 9 -13.33 -15.89 -73.23
C PHE A 9 -13.82 -14.61 -73.94
N LEU A 10 -14.28 -13.60 -73.20
CA LEU A 10 -13.97 -12.21 -73.56
C LEU A 10 -13.97 -11.29 -72.34
N LEU A 11 -12.75 -10.85 -72.04
CA LEU A 11 -12.33 -9.86 -71.05
C LEU A 11 -12.80 -8.46 -71.46
N LEU A 12 -13.26 -7.68 -70.49
CA LEU A 12 -13.03 -6.24 -70.48
C LEU A 12 -12.89 -5.80 -69.02
N GLY A 13 -11.64 -5.90 -68.55
CA GLY A 13 -11.20 -5.20 -67.35
C GLY A 13 -10.92 -3.76 -67.71
N PHE A 14 -11.55 -2.84 -66.97
CA PHE A 14 -11.05 -1.49 -66.81
C PHE A 14 -10.97 -1.22 -65.32
N GLY A 15 -9.74 -1.08 -64.82
CA GLY A 15 -9.46 -0.81 -63.43
C GLY A 15 -9.85 0.60 -63.05
N LEU A 16 -10.40 0.75 -61.84
CA LEU A 16 -10.39 1.99 -61.09
C LEU A 16 -9.94 1.66 -59.66
N LEU A 17 -8.65 1.92 -59.38
CA LEU A 17 -8.15 2.04 -58.02
C LEU A 17 -8.53 3.45 -57.54
N THR A 18 -9.26 3.58 -56.43
CA THR A 18 -8.75 4.18 -55.18
C THR A 18 -9.85 4.42 -54.12
N ILE A 19 -9.57 3.84 -52.94
CA ILE A 19 -9.86 4.27 -51.55
C ILE A 19 -11.33 4.38 -51.10
N PRO A 20 -11.86 3.38 -50.36
CA PRO A 20 -12.95 3.64 -49.42
C PRO A 20 -12.37 4.29 -48.17
N ALA A 21 -12.86 5.49 -47.89
CA ALA A 21 -12.71 6.21 -46.65
C ALA A 21 -13.24 5.36 -45.46
N CYS A 22 -12.54 5.49 -44.33
CA CYS A 22 -12.91 5.08 -42.97
C CYS A 22 -14.29 4.45 -42.80
N GLN A 23 -14.32 3.12 -42.67
CA GLN A 23 -15.33 2.47 -41.83
C GLN A 23 -14.75 2.43 -40.42
N SER A 24 -15.34 3.19 -39.50
CA SER A 24 -15.13 3.00 -38.08
C SER A 24 -15.83 1.71 -37.67
N ASP A 25 -15.05 0.65 -37.41
CA ASP A 25 -15.54 -0.56 -36.75
C ASP A 25 -16.08 -0.19 -35.35
N PRO A 26 -17.32 -0.57 -34.98
CA PRO A 26 -17.82 -0.38 -33.64
C PRO A 26 -17.37 -1.58 -32.79
N GLU A 27 -16.08 -1.64 -32.48
CA GLU A 27 -15.53 -2.60 -31.53
C GLU A 27 -14.87 -1.83 -30.39
N ALA A 28 -15.69 -1.52 -29.37
CA ALA A 28 -15.34 -1.25 -27.97
C ALA A 28 -16.53 -0.57 -27.27
N ALA A 29 -17.63 -1.31 -27.10
CA ALA A 29 -18.70 -0.90 -26.19
C ALA A 29 -18.66 -1.80 -24.95
N ASP A 30 -17.94 -1.27 -23.97
CA ASP A 30 -18.29 -1.32 -22.55
C ASP A 30 -18.24 -2.70 -21.86
N GLU A 31 -17.02 -3.16 -21.57
CA GLU A 31 -16.76 -4.13 -20.51
C GLU A 31 -16.56 -3.43 -19.14
N ASP A 32 -17.29 -2.35 -18.83
CA ASP A 32 -17.50 -1.99 -17.41
C ASP A 32 -18.56 -2.92 -16.84
N ALA A 33 -18.16 -4.20 -16.67
CA ALA A 33 -18.88 -5.15 -15.86
C ALA A 33 -19.07 -4.53 -14.47
N ALA A 34 -20.32 -4.22 -14.16
CA ALA A 34 -20.76 -3.71 -12.87
C ALA A 34 -20.07 -4.47 -11.73
N MET A 35 -19.09 -3.84 -11.10
CA MET A 35 -18.61 -4.19 -9.77
C MET A 35 -19.80 -3.97 -8.83
N THR A 36 -20.59 -5.02 -8.62
CA THR A 36 -21.58 -5.02 -7.56
C THR A 36 -20.81 -4.92 -6.26
N ASP A 37 -20.86 -3.74 -5.64
CA ASP A 37 -20.42 -3.49 -4.27
C ASP A 37 -21.28 -4.38 -3.35
N GLN A 38 -20.85 -5.62 -3.19
CA GLN A 38 -21.33 -6.46 -2.10
C GLN A 38 -20.69 -5.84 -0.87
N GLN A 39 -21.45 -4.96 -0.21
CA GLN A 39 -21.05 -4.41 1.07
C GLN A 39 -21.09 -5.53 2.11
N GLU A 40 -20.06 -6.37 2.09
CA GLU A 40 -19.78 -7.39 3.08
C GLU A 40 -19.69 -6.67 4.43
N GLY A 41 -20.58 -7.02 5.35
CA GLY A 41 -20.52 -6.51 6.71
C GLY A 41 -19.16 -6.82 7.36
N PRO A 42 -18.83 -6.21 8.51
CA PRO A 42 -17.55 -6.47 9.18
C PRO A 42 -17.33 -7.96 9.38
N LEU A 43 -16.13 -8.45 9.02
CA LEU A 43 -15.73 -9.85 9.19
C LEU A 43 -16.05 -10.31 10.62
N ASP A 44 -16.69 -11.47 10.77
CA ASP A 44 -17.25 -11.90 12.07
C ASP A 44 -16.22 -11.96 13.20
N TRP A 45 -14.96 -12.30 12.89
CA TRP A 45 -13.88 -12.37 13.88
C TRP A 45 -13.48 -10.99 14.45
N VAL A 46 -13.72 -9.91 13.70
CA VAL A 46 -13.38 -8.54 14.12
C VAL A 46 -14.33 -8.05 15.20
N LYS A 47 -15.60 -8.48 15.17
CA LYS A 47 -16.66 -8.01 16.08
C LYS A 47 -16.34 -8.20 17.57
N ASN A 48 -15.51 -9.19 17.90
CA ASN A 48 -15.12 -9.52 19.28
C ASN A 48 -13.59 -9.55 19.46
N ALA A 49 -12.83 -8.86 18.59
CA ALA A 49 -11.38 -8.84 18.67
C ALA A 49 -10.89 -7.88 19.76
N ASN A 50 -9.99 -8.34 20.61
CA ASN A 50 -9.25 -7.49 21.54
C ASN A 50 -7.98 -6.96 20.87
N ILE A 51 -7.81 -5.65 20.91
CA ILE A 51 -6.63 -4.96 20.39
C ILE A 51 -5.72 -4.58 21.56
N TYR A 52 -4.43 -4.82 21.39
CA TYR A 52 -3.39 -4.35 22.31
C TYR A 52 -2.42 -3.46 21.54
N GLU A 53 -2.29 -2.21 21.96
CA GLU A 53 -1.34 -1.27 21.37
C GLU A 53 0.07 -1.52 21.94
N VAL A 54 1.05 -1.60 21.05
CA VAL A 54 2.43 -1.97 21.34
C VAL A 54 3.32 -0.76 21.11
N ASN A 55 3.91 -0.28 22.19
CA ASN A 55 5.04 0.65 22.16
C ASN A 55 6.35 -0.14 22.29
N VAL A 56 6.99 -0.47 21.16
CA VAL A 56 8.16 -1.37 21.11
C VAL A 56 9.29 -0.87 22.02
N ARG A 57 9.65 0.40 21.89
CA ARG A 57 10.72 1.05 22.67
C ARG A 57 10.53 0.92 24.18
N GLN A 58 9.29 1.01 24.65
CA GLN A 58 8.99 1.10 26.08
C GLN A 58 8.52 -0.22 26.68
N TYR A 59 8.27 -1.24 25.86
CA TYR A 59 7.69 -2.50 26.34
C TYR A 59 8.71 -3.36 27.10
N THR A 60 9.96 -3.39 26.65
CA THR A 60 11.09 -4.03 27.36
C THR A 60 12.24 -3.04 27.54
N PRO A 61 13.20 -3.29 28.46
CA PRO A 61 14.40 -2.47 28.60
C PRO A 61 15.24 -2.37 27.32
N GLU A 62 15.27 -3.44 26.51
CA GLU A 62 16.00 -3.48 25.23
C GLU A 62 15.28 -2.68 24.14
N GLY A 63 13.95 -2.60 24.20
CA GLY A 63 13.15 -1.85 23.23
C GLY A 63 13.19 -2.42 21.80
N THR A 64 13.41 -3.73 21.63
CA THR A 64 13.57 -4.38 20.32
C THR A 64 12.44 -5.35 19.98
N PHE A 65 12.26 -5.65 18.69
CA PHE A 65 11.30 -6.65 18.23
C PHE A 65 11.59 -8.04 18.80
N SER A 66 12.86 -8.42 18.82
CA SER A 66 13.32 -9.72 19.33
C SER A 66 13.00 -9.87 20.83
N ALA A 67 13.23 -8.82 21.63
CA ALA A 67 12.86 -8.84 23.06
C ALA A 67 11.33 -8.87 23.26
N PHE A 68 10.58 -8.09 22.48
CA PHE A 68 9.12 -8.10 22.53
C PHE A 68 8.53 -9.48 22.16
N ALA A 69 9.12 -10.19 21.20
CA ALA A 69 8.65 -11.48 20.71
C ALA A 69 8.51 -12.54 21.82
N GLU A 70 9.34 -12.47 22.86
CA GLU A 70 9.30 -13.39 24.01
C GLU A 70 8.04 -13.25 24.86
N HIS A 71 7.31 -12.14 24.73
CA HIS A 71 6.06 -11.89 25.46
C HIS A 71 4.79 -12.28 24.70
N LEU A 72 4.90 -12.76 23.45
CA LEU A 72 3.75 -13.20 22.66
C LEU A 72 2.90 -14.30 23.34
N PRO A 73 3.48 -15.32 24.01
CA PRO A 73 2.69 -16.33 24.71
C PRO A 73 1.77 -15.72 25.78
N ARG A 74 2.30 -14.77 26.57
CA ARG A 74 1.51 -14.06 27.59
C ARG A 74 0.38 -13.24 26.98
N LEU A 75 0.65 -12.55 25.86
CA LEU A 75 -0.36 -11.73 25.17
C LEU A 75 -1.47 -12.61 24.56
N GLN A 76 -1.11 -13.76 24.02
CA GLN A 76 -2.07 -14.74 23.52
C GLN A 76 -2.94 -15.31 24.65
N GLU A 77 -2.35 -15.67 25.79
CA GLU A 77 -3.07 -16.15 26.98
C GLU A 77 -4.05 -15.10 27.53
N MET A 78 -3.66 -13.82 27.49
CA MET A 78 -4.53 -12.69 27.84
C MET A 78 -5.71 -12.51 26.86
N GLY A 79 -5.71 -13.22 25.72
CA GLY A 79 -6.79 -13.17 24.74
C GLY A 79 -6.65 -12.04 23.71
N VAL A 80 -5.45 -11.47 23.55
CA VAL A 80 -5.17 -10.49 22.49
C VAL A 80 -5.37 -11.14 21.13
N LYS A 81 -6.08 -10.46 20.24
CA LYS A 81 -6.31 -10.90 18.85
C LYS A 81 -5.57 -10.04 17.84
N ILE A 82 -5.40 -8.76 18.12
CA ILE A 82 -4.70 -7.82 17.26
C ILE A 82 -3.63 -7.11 18.08
N LEU A 83 -2.40 -7.14 17.59
CA LEU A 83 -1.31 -6.28 18.06
C LEU A 83 -1.22 -5.08 17.13
N TRP A 84 -1.52 -3.90 17.67
CA TRP A 84 -1.37 -2.64 16.95
C TRP A 84 -0.03 -2.02 17.34
N PHE A 85 0.94 -2.00 16.43
CA PHE A 85 2.21 -1.36 16.69
C PHE A 85 2.09 0.14 16.43
N MET A 86 2.55 0.92 17.40
CA MET A 86 2.95 2.31 17.17
C MET A 86 3.96 2.40 16.02
N PRO A 87 4.20 3.58 15.40
CA PRO A 87 5.08 3.69 14.26
C PRO A 87 6.45 3.04 14.49
N ILE A 88 6.81 2.10 13.60
CA ILE A 88 8.06 1.33 13.65
C ILE A 88 9.15 1.92 12.74
N TYR A 89 8.89 3.08 12.16
CA TYR A 89 9.69 3.71 11.12
C TYR A 89 10.80 4.60 11.71
N PRO A 90 11.88 4.88 10.94
CA PRO A 90 12.88 5.87 11.34
C PRO A 90 12.26 7.22 11.71
N ILE A 91 12.82 7.84 12.74
CA ILE A 91 12.34 9.11 13.30
C ILE A 91 13.24 10.24 12.85
N SER A 92 12.62 11.31 12.34
CA SER A 92 13.25 12.55 11.92
C SER A 92 14.22 13.11 12.97
N GLU A 93 15.40 13.54 12.51
CA GLU A 93 16.39 14.27 13.31
C GLU A 93 16.13 15.77 13.23
N LYS A 94 15.68 16.26 12.07
CA LYS A 94 15.38 17.67 11.88
C LYS A 94 14.16 18.10 12.71
N ASN A 95 14.30 19.18 13.47
CA ASN A 95 13.29 19.70 14.40
C ASN A 95 12.79 18.65 15.43
N ARG A 96 13.65 17.68 15.77
CA ARG A 96 13.31 16.62 16.72
C ARG A 96 12.94 17.20 18.09
N LYS A 97 11.80 16.74 18.63
CA LYS A 97 11.36 17.06 19.99
C LYS A 97 12.03 16.12 20.99
N GLY A 98 12.80 16.67 21.93
CA GLY A 98 13.53 15.88 22.91
C GLY A 98 14.67 15.06 22.28
N THR A 99 15.22 14.12 23.05
CA THR A 99 16.38 13.31 22.61
C THR A 99 15.98 12.19 21.65
N LEU A 100 14.90 11.48 21.94
CA LEU A 100 14.45 10.29 21.20
C LEU A 100 13.49 10.61 20.05
N GLY A 101 12.90 11.80 20.04
CA GLY A 101 11.86 12.17 19.07
C GLY A 101 10.52 11.47 19.29
N SER A 102 9.52 11.95 18.55
CA SER A 102 8.19 11.33 18.48
C SER A 102 8.19 10.21 17.45
N TYR A 103 7.55 9.07 17.75
CA TYR A 103 7.32 7.98 16.79
C TYR A 103 6.61 8.47 15.51
N TYR A 104 5.80 9.52 15.63
CA TYR A 104 4.98 10.06 14.56
C TYR A 104 5.73 11.00 13.60
N ALA A 105 6.97 11.40 13.92
CA ALA A 105 7.79 12.21 13.03
C ALA A 105 8.59 11.31 12.06
N ILE A 106 7.89 10.62 11.16
CA ILE A 106 8.46 9.56 10.31
C ILE A 106 9.29 10.14 9.17
N SER A 107 10.55 9.73 9.05
CA SER A 107 11.42 10.14 7.93
C SER A 107 11.41 9.15 6.75
N ASP A 108 11.13 7.86 6.98
CA ASP A 108 11.05 6.86 5.91
C ASP A 108 10.01 5.77 6.20
N TYR A 109 8.89 5.79 5.49
CA TYR A 109 7.81 4.80 5.62
C TYR A 109 8.16 3.40 5.08
N LYS A 110 9.28 3.25 4.36
CA LYS A 110 9.68 1.97 3.74
C LYS A 110 10.71 1.21 4.58
N ALA A 111 11.26 1.86 5.60
CA ALA A 111 12.28 1.31 6.48
C ALA A 111 11.72 0.95 7.86
N VAL A 112 12.52 0.20 8.60
CA VAL A 112 12.32 -0.06 10.03
C VAL A 112 13.33 0.77 10.80
N ASN A 113 12.90 1.34 11.92
CA ASN A 113 13.78 2.09 12.80
C ASN A 113 14.87 1.17 13.37
N PRO A 114 16.16 1.45 13.14
CA PRO A 114 17.25 0.61 13.64
C PRO A 114 17.31 0.53 15.16
N GLU A 115 16.65 1.45 15.89
CA GLU A 115 16.47 1.35 17.35
C GLU A 115 15.72 0.06 17.75
N PHE A 116 14.79 -0.41 16.91
CA PHE A 116 13.92 -1.55 17.24
C PHE A 116 14.46 -2.89 16.69
N GLY A 117 15.35 -2.83 15.69
CA GLY A 117 15.91 -4.00 15.01
C GLY A 117 15.95 -3.83 13.49
N THR A 118 15.99 -4.93 12.76
CA THR A 118 15.99 -4.94 11.29
C THR A 118 14.61 -5.27 10.69
N MET A 119 14.46 -5.05 9.38
CA MET A 119 13.27 -5.47 8.64
C MET A 119 13.06 -6.98 8.71
N GLU A 120 14.13 -7.77 8.68
CA GLU A 120 14.09 -9.23 8.82
C GLU A 120 13.59 -9.64 10.21
N GLU A 121 14.05 -8.98 11.26
CA GLU A 121 13.57 -9.23 12.63
C GLU A 121 12.09 -8.86 12.79
N PHE A 122 11.65 -7.74 12.20
CA PHE A 122 10.24 -7.37 12.21
C PHE A 122 9.37 -8.40 11.46
N LYS A 123 9.81 -8.87 10.28
CA LYS A 123 9.12 -9.94 9.54
C LYS A 123 9.03 -11.23 10.35
N ALA A 124 10.13 -11.64 10.99
CA ALA A 124 10.13 -12.82 11.84
C ALA A 124 9.17 -12.69 13.04
N LEU A 125 9.08 -11.49 13.63
CA LEU A 125 8.09 -11.20 14.66
C LEU A 125 6.65 -11.33 14.12
N VAL A 126 6.36 -10.73 12.97
CA VAL A 126 5.03 -10.81 12.32
C VAL A 126 4.65 -12.27 12.01
N ASP A 127 5.57 -13.06 11.48
CA ASP A 127 5.35 -14.47 11.19
C ASP A 127 5.03 -15.27 12.46
N ARG A 128 5.77 -15.02 13.55
CA ARG A 128 5.49 -15.62 14.86
C ARG A 128 4.11 -15.23 15.38
N ILE A 129 3.75 -13.94 15.32
CA ILE A 129 2.41 -13.45 15.71
C ILE A 129 1.32 -14.17 14.91
N HIS A 130 1.47 -14.28 13.60
CA HIS A 130 0.51 -14.95 12.73
C HIS A 130 0.42 -16.45 13.01
N SER A 131 1.53 -17.14 13.28
CA SER A 131 1.54 -18.56 13.67
C SER A 131 0.74 -18.83 14.95
N MET A 132 0.61 -17.81 15.81
CA MET A 132 -0.16 -17.86 17.06
C MET A 132 -1.62 -17.44 16.86
N GLY A 133 -2.06 -17.22 15.62
CA GLY A 133 -3.43 -16.83 15.28
C GLY A 133 -3.80 -15.40 15.67
N MET A 134 -2.82 -14.58 16.05
CA MET A 134 -2.98 -13.14 16.24
C MET A 134 -2.77 -12.39 14.91
N LYS A 135 -3.16 -11.13 14.86
CA LYS A 135 -3.02 -10.24 13.70
C LYS A 135 -2.19 -9.01 14.04
N VAL A 136 -1.62 -8.38 13.03
CA VAL A 136 -0.82 -7.16 13.15
C VAL A 136 -1.52 -6.00 12.46
N VAL A 137 -1.54 -4.85 13.13
CA VAL A 137 -1.88 -3.55 12.55
C VAL A 137 -0.67 -2.64 12.72
N LEU A 138 -0.32 -1.91 11.68
CA LEU A 138 0.70 -0.85 11.74
C LEU A 138 0.01 0.51 11.77
N ASP A 139 0.52 1.39 12.63
CA ASP A 139 0.11 2.78 12.67
C ASP A 139 0.50 3.50 11.36
N TRP A 140 -0.49 4.07 10.67
CA TRP A 140 -0.30 4.79 9.42
C TRP A 140 -0.49 6.30 9.66
N VAL A 141 0.60 7.04 9.59
CA VAL A 141 0.62 8.48 9.87
C VAL A 141 0.65 9.26 8.55
N ALA A 142 -0.51 9.51 7.96
CA ALA A 142 -0.61 10.16 6.64
C ALA A 142 -0.65 11.69 6.67
N ASN A 143 -0.98 12.27 7.83
CA ASN A 143 -1.23 13.71 7.94
C ASN A 143 0.05 14.56 7.76
N HIS A 144 1.21 14.00 8.07
CA HIS A 144 2.51 14.68 8.00
C HIS A 144 3.65 13.67 7.90
N THR A 145 4.83 14.17 7.54
CA THR A 145 6.11 13.44 7.63
C THR A 145 7.04 14.13 8.63
N GLY A 146 8.18 13.51 8.89
CA GLY A 146 9.38 14.15 9.42
C GLY A 146 9.92 15.22 8.46
N TRP A 147 10.66 16.20 9.01
CA TRP A 147 11.17 17.36 8.27
C TRP A 147 12.35 17.05 7.34
N ASP A 148 12.96 15.88 7.51
CA ASP A 148 14.04 15.30 6.72
C ASP A 148 13.58 14.07 5.93
N GLY A 149 12.26 13.85 5.81
CA GLY A 149 11.72 12.82 4.93
C GLY A 149 11.86 13.21 3.45
N PRO A 150 12.06 12.23 2.54
CA PRO A 150 12.36 12.50 1.13
C PRO A 150 11.25 13.27 0.41
N TRP A 151 9.99 13.08 0.81
CA TRP A 151 8.85 13.76 0.19
C TRP A 151 8.86 15.27 0.36
N ILE A 152 9.54 15.82 1.37
CA ILE A 152 9.71 17.26 1.54
C ILE A 152 10.43 17.87 0.32
N GLU A 153 11.38 17.13 -0.27
CA GLU A 153 12.17 17.56 -1.43
C GLU A 153 11.63 17.01 -2.76
N GLU A 154 11.23 15.73 -2.78
CA GLU A 154 10.75 15.04 -3.98
C GLU A 154 9.32 15.43 -4.38
N HIS A 155 8.47 15.70 -3.39
CA HIS A 155 7.03 15.99 -3.56
C HIS A 155 6.56 17.20 -2.73
N PRO A 156 7.20 18.38 -2.86
CA PRO A 156 6.85 19.55 -2.08
C PRO A 156 5.42 20.05 -2.37
N GLU A 157 4.78 19.61 -3.45
CA GLU A 157 3.39 19.89 -3.78
C GLU A 157 2.36 19.15 -2.90
N TRP A 158 2.76 18.11 -2.17
CA TRP A 158 1.87 17.39 -1.24
C TRP A 158 1.70 18.13 0.10
N PHE A 159 2.50 19.16 0.36
CA PHE A 159 2.57 19.84 1.64
C PHE A 159 1.89 21.22 1.61
N THR A 160 1.26 21.59 2.72
CA THR A 160 0.77 22.94 2.96
C THR A 160 1.94 23.93 3.00
N LYS A 161 1.75 25.09 2.38
CA LYS A 161 2.74 26.18 2.34
C LYS A 161 2.15 27.48 2.85
N ASN A 162 2.97 28.30 3.49
CA ASN A 162 2.60 29.67 3.87
C ASN A 162 2.57 30.61 2.65
N ALA A 163 2.28 31.90 2.89
CA ALA A 163 2.22 32.92 1.84
C ALA A 163 3.58 33.14 1.14
N GLU A 164 4.67 32.83 1.84
CA GLU A 164 6.05 32.90 1.37
C GLU A 164 6.46 31.65 0.56
N GLY A 165 5.61 30.62 0.48
CA GLY A 165 5.86 29.38 -0.25
C GLY A 165 6.68 28.34 0.52
N GLU A 166 6.90 28.56 1.82
CA GLU A 166 7.62 27.64 2.70
C GLU A 166 6.68 26.57 3.24
N ILE A 167 7.16 25.32 3.33
CA ILE A 167 6.39 24.22 3.92
C ILE A 167 6.15 24.49 5.40
N THR A 168 4.89 24.35 5.83
CA THR A 168 4.50 24.49 7.24
C THR A 168 3.97 23.19 7.80
N ASP A 169 3.82 23.14 9.11
CA ASP A 169 3.02 22.10 9.76
C ASP A 169 1.56 22.11 9.26
N PRO A 170 0.87 20.96 9.26
CA PRO A 170 -0.54 20.88 8.89
C PRO A 170 -1.40 21.73 9.84
N ILE A 171 -2.40 22.41 9.28
CA ILE A 171 -3.39 23.14 10.07
C ILE A 171 -4.27 22.10 10.77
N GLY A 172 -4.15 22.01 12.10
CA GLY A 172 -4.97 21.16 12.97
C GLY A 172 -6.28 21.80 13.38
#